data_AF-D9TPB7-F1
#
_entry.id   AF-D9TPB7-F1
#
_cell.length_a   1.000
_cell.length_b   1.000
_cell.length_c   1.000
_cell.angle_alpha   90.00
_cell.angle_beta   90.00
_cell.angle_gamma   90.00
#
_symmetry.space_group_name_H-M   'P 1'
#
loop_
_entity.id
_entity.type
_entity.pdbx_description
1 polymer ?
#
loop_
_entity_poly.entity_id
_entity_poly.type
_entity_poly.pdbx_seq_one_letter_code
_entity_poly.pdbx_strand_id
1 'polypeptide(L)' 'MCDDVYEGILEALEYAVLTCQSVNIGLNRRNKAERIEGVVKKVYENSFLIDLEDKSYEYDATFPVSEVEYVEYS' A
#
# COMPACT_ATOMS: atom_id res chain seq x y z
N MET A 1 -9.60 17.06 -9.73
CA MET A 1 -9.25 15.81 -10.40
C MET A 1 -8.08 15.12 -9.70
N CYS A 2 -8.03 15.17 -8.36
CA CYS A 2 -7.11 14.39 -7.53
C CYS A 2 -7.88 13.40 -6.65
N ASP A 3 -9.15 13.66 -6.37
CA ASP A 3 -10.02 12.78 -5.60
C ASP A 3 -10.20 11.40 -6.25
N ASP A 4 -10.42 11.32 -7.57
CA ASP A 4 -10.66 10.04 -8.25
C ASP A 4 -9.48 9.05 -8.14
N VAL A 5 -8.24 9.56 -8.13
CA VAL A 5 -7.04 8.72 -8.01
C VAL A 5 -6.88 8.21 -6.58
N TYR A 6 -7.24 9.05 -5.61
CA TYR A 6 -7.16 8.71 -4.19
C TYR A 6 -8.22 7.66 -3.80
N GLU A 7 -9.44 7.82 -4.32
CA GLU A 7 -10.53 6.84 -4.14
C GLU A 7 -10.16 5.47 -4.73
N GLY A 8 -9.59 5.42 -5.94
CA GLY A 8 -9.16 4.16 -6.56
C GLY A 8 -8.06 3.43 -5.80
N ILE A 9 -7.11 4.17 -5.20
CA ILE A 9 -6.05 3.57 -4.37
C ILE A 9 -6.64 3.01 -3.07
N LEU A 10 -7.53 3.75 -2.41
CA LEU A 10 -8.18 3.28 -1.19
C LEU A 10 -8.99 2.00 -1.44
N GLU A 11 -9.81 1.98 -2.49
CA GLU A 11 -10.58 0.78 -2.86
C GLU A 11 -9.67 -0.43 -3.12
N ALA A 12 -8.53 -0.23 -3.81
CA ALA A 12 -7.57 -1.29 -4.04
C ALA A 12 -6.95 -1.80 -2.72
N LEU A 13 -6.56 -0.91 -1.81
CA LEU A 13 -6.00 -1.32 -0.52
C LEU A 13 -7.04 -2.06 0.34
N GLU A 14 -8.29 -1.61 0.35
CA GLU A 14 -9.38 -2.29 1.07
C GLU A 14 -9.68 -3.67 0.48
N TYR A 15 -9.68 -3.79 -0.84
CA TYR A 15 -9.86 -5.07 -1.52
C TYR A 15 -8.71 -6.04 -1.19
N ALA A 16 -7.46 -5.56 -1.14
CA ALA A 16 -6.31 -6.37 -0.74
C ALA A 16 -6.45 -6.92 0.70
N VAL A 17 -7.02 -6.14 1.62
CA VAL A 17 -7.33 -6.61 2.99
C VAL A 17 -8.37 -7.73 2.97
N LEU A 18 -9.41 -7.59 2.14
CA LEU A 18 -10.48 -8.59 2.02
C LEU A 18 -9.99 -9.90 1.40
N THR A 19 -9.07 -9.84 0.44
CA THR A 19 -8.56 -11.03 -0.25
C THR A 19 -7.36 -11.67 0.42
N CYS A 20 -6.71 -10.98 1.37
CA CYS A 20 -5.45 -11.40 1.99
C CYS A 20 -4.36 -11.74 0.95
N GLN A 21 -4.41 -11.13 -0.23
CA GLN A 21 -3.44 -11.35 -1.30
C GLN A 21 -2.20 -10.49 -1.09
N SER A 22 -1.05 -11.01 -1.54
CA SER A 22 0.16 -10.19 -1.63
C SER A 22 -0.01 -9.18 -2.76
N VAL A 23 0.33 -7.93 -2.50
CA VAL A 23 0.24 -6.81 -3.44
C VAL A 23 1.57 -6.11 -3.55
N ASN A 24 1.83 -5.60 -4.75
CA ASN A 24 2.94 -4.74 -5.07
C ASN A 24 2.49 -3.28 -5.04
N ILE A 25 3.11 -2.48 -4.17
CA ILE A 25 2.76 -1.07 -3.98
C ILE A 25 3.95 -0.21 -4.40
N GLY A 26 3.69 0.71 -5.33
CA GLY A 26 4.61 1.77 -5.69
C GLY A 26 4.45 2.97 -4.76
N LEU A 27 5.53 3.37 -4.10
CA LEU A 27 5.58 4.53 -3.21
C LEU A 27 6.49 5.62 -3.78
N ASN A 28 6.10 6.88 -3.60
CA ASN A 28 6.93 8.04 -3.88
C ASN A 28 7.33 8.74 -2.58
N ARG A 29 8.42 8.25 -1.97
CA ARG A 29 8.93 8.82 -0.71
C ARG A 29 10.07 9.76 -0.99
N ARG A 30 9.90 11.04 -0.61
CA ARG A 30 10.96 12.07 -0.72
C ARG A 30 11.54 12.18 -2.15
N ASN A 31 10.68 12.16 -3.17
CA ASN A 31 11.08 12.15 -4.59
C ASN A 31 11.93 10.94 -5.00
N LYS A 32 11.73 9.79 -4.34
CA LYS A 32 12.31 8.51 -4.74
C LYS A 32 11.19 7.49 -4.89
N ALA A 33 11.18 6.85 -6.06
CA ALA A 33 10.34 5.70 -6.30
C ALA A 33 10.87 4.50 -5.49
N GLU A 34 10.01 3.95 -4.65
CA GLU A 34 10.25 2.77 -3.84
C GLU A 34 9.13 1.76 -4.15
N ARG A 35 9.47 0.47 -4.22
CA ARG A 35 8.49 -0.60 -4.42
C ARG A 35 8.53 -1.49 -3.21
N ILE A 36 7.36 -1.76 -2.64
CA ILE A 36 7.18 -2.70 -1.54
C ILE A 36 6.23 -3.81 -1.96
N GLU A 37 6.44 -5.00 -1.42
CA GLU A 37 5.59 -6.17 -1.65
C GLU A 37 5.20 -6.77 -0.30
N GLY A 38 3.92 -7.11 -0.17
CA GLY A 38 3.40 -7.67 1.07
C GLY A 38 1.89 -7.76 1.13
N VAL A 39 1.38 -8.20 2.27
CA VAL A 39 -0.06 -8.38 2.50
C VAL A 39 -0.60 -7.22 3.33
N VAL A 40 -1.54 -6.46 2.77
CA VAL A 40 -2.21 -5.37 3.51
C VAL A 40 -3.07 -5.97 4.61
N LYS A 41 -2.80 -5.60 5.87
CA LYS A 41 -3.54 -6.09 7.04
C LYS A 41 -4.72 -5.19 7.40
N LYS A 42 -4.55 -3.88 7.21
CA LYS A 42 -5.55 -2.89 7.62
C LYS A 42 -5.38 -1.58 6.87
N VAL A 43 -6.48 -0.95 6.50
CA VAL A 43 -6.53 0.41 5.95
C VAL A 43 -7.16 1.35 7.00
N TYR A 44 -6.56 2.52 7.13
CA TYR A 44 -7.04 3.66 7.92
C TYR A 44 -7.35 4.81 6.96
N GLU A 45 -7.99 5.86 7.47
CA GLU A 45 -8.42 7.03 6.67
C GLU A 45 -7.29 7.63 5.81
N ASN A 46 -6.05 7.67 6.31
CA ASN A 46 -4.92 8.31 5.65
C ASN A 46 -3.68 7.42 5.53
N SER A 47 -3.75 6.17 5.99
CA SER A 47 -2.60 5.25 6.04
C SER A 47 -3.04 3.81 5.95
N PHE A 48 -2.10 2.90 5.68
CA PHE A 48 -2.36 1.47 5.67
C PHE A 48 -1.22 0.72 6.36
N LEU A 49 -1.56 -0.44 6.92
CA LEU A 49 -0.67 -1.39 7.55
C LEU A 49 -0.43 -2.55 6.60
N ILE A 50 0.83 -2.85 6.31
CA ILE A 50 1.25 -3.94 5.42
C ILE A 50 2.30 -4.80 6.12
N ASP A 51 2.16 -6.10 5.94
CA ASP A 51 3.11 -7.13 6.35
C ASP A 51 4.02 -7.43 5.17
N LEU A 52 5.27 -6.95 5.25
CA LEU A 52 6.22 -6.96 4.14
C LEU A 52 6.84 -8.35 3.98
N GLU A 53 6.95 -8.84 2.74
CA GLU A 53 7.62 -10.13 2.47
C GLU A 53 9.15 -10.03 2.56
N ASP A 54 9.70 -8.82 2.44
CA ASP A 54 11.14 -8.61 2.47
C ASP A 54 11.69 -8.69 3.90
N LYS A 55 12.56 -9.68 4.13
CA LYS A 55 13.18 -10.03 5.42
C LYS A 55 14.02 -8.92 6.08
N SER A 56 14.16 -7.78 5.43
CA SER A 56 14.88 -6.62 5.96
C SER A 56 14.04 -5.83 6.99
N TYR A 57 12.73 -6.02 7.00
CA TYR A 57 11.81 -5.42 7.97
C TYR A 57 11.16 -6.54 8.79
N GLU A 58 11.63 -6.77 10.01
CA GLU A 58 11.07 -7.80 10.93
C GLU A 58 9.64 -7.50 11.41
N TYR A 59 8.95 -6.47 10.90
CA TYR A 59 7.69 -5.98 11.47
C TYR A 59 6.74 -5.39 10.43
N ASP A 60 5.45 -5.40 10.77
CA ASP A 60 4.41 -4.67 10.05
C ASP A 60 4.81 -3.20 9.85
N ALA A 61 4.71 -2.71 8.63
CA ALA A 61 5.03 -1.35 8.27
C ALA A 61 3.75 -0.54 8.01
N THR A 62 3.74 0.71 8.48
CA THR A 62 2.64 1.65 8.22
C THR A 62 3.08 2.73 7.25
N PHE A 63 2.32 2.92 6.17
CA PHE A 63 2.60 3.92 5.14
C PHE A 63 1.40 4.85 4.92
N PRO A 64 1.64 6.14 4.64
CA PRO A 64 0.57 7.06 4.28
C PRO A 64 0.06 6.77 2.86
N VAL A 65 -1.26 6.80 2.67
CA VAL A 65 -1.89 6.57 1.35
C VAL A 65 -1.48 7.65 0.34
N SER A 66 -1.18 8.87 0.82
CA SER A 66 -0.71 9.97 -0.02
C SER A 66 0.65 9.73 -0.67
N GLU A 67 1.44 8.78 -0.18
CA GLU A 67 2.73 8.40 -0.79
C GLU A 67 2.55 7.29 -1.86
N VAL A 68 1.34 6.76 -2.06
CA VAL A 68 1.09 5.66 -3.00
C VAL A 68 0.89 6.21 -4.42
N GLU A 69 1.64 5.65 -5.37
CA GLU A 69 1.47 5.93 -6.80
C GLU A 69 0.63 4.86 -7.51
N TYR A 70 0.75 3.59 -7.09
CA TYR A 70 -0.04 2.48 -7.63
C TYR A 70 -0.11 1.28 -6.68
N VAL A 71 -1.11 0.43 -6.90
CA VAL A 71 -1.28 -0.87 -6.26
C VAL A 71 -1.54 -1.92 -7.36
N GLU A 72 -0.74 -2.97 -7.38
CA GLU A 72 -0.82 -4.08 -8.35
C GLU A 72 -0.93 -5.42 -7.61
N TYR A 73 -1.79 -6.32 -8.10
CA TYR A 73 -2.00 -7.64 -7.52
C TYR A 73 -1.11 -8.67 -8.23
N SER A 74 -0.40 -9.49 -7.45
CA SER A 74 0.46 -10.59 -7.94
C SER A 74 -0.33 -11.85 -8.30
#